data_AF-A0A8J3XQE7-F1
#
_entry.id   AF-A0A8J3XQE7-F1
#
_cell.length_a   1.000
_cell.length_b   1.000
_cell.length_c   1.000
_cell.angle_alpha   90.00
_cell.angle_beta   90.00
_cell.angle_gamma   90.00
#
_symmetry.space_group_name_H-M   'P 1'
#
loop_
_entity.id
_entity.type
_entity.pdbx_description
1 polymer ?
#
loop_
_entity_poly.entity_id
_entity_poly.type
_entity_poly.pdbx_seq_one_letter_code
_entity_poly.pdbx_strand_id
1 'polypeptide(L)'
;MASVPLPADEVRRRLADWGDRLSVGAVNGPAVTVVSGEATTLTEFVTVCRADDLDVREVRVDYASHSPLVEAVKPRLIEVLSDIRPRTSDIAFSR
;
A
#
# COMPACT_ATOMS: atom_id res chain seq x y z
N MET A 1 -7.00 2.40 2.12
CA MET A 1 -5.59 2.85 1.86
C MET A 1 -5.54 4.37 1.91
N ALA A 2 -4.37 4.98 2.09
CA ALA A 2 -4.23 6.45 2.13
C ALA A 2 -2.93 6.92 1.45
N SER A 3 -3.00 8.03 0.71
CA SER A 3 -1.85 8.73 0.14
C SER A 3 -1.32 9.76 1.13
N VAL A 4 -0.04 9.63 1.47
CA VAL A 4 0.68 10.48 2.42
C VAL A 4 1.70 11.33 1.65
N PRO A 5 1.73 12.66 1.83
CA PRO A 5 2.64 13.57 1.12
C PRO A 5 4.04 13.56 1.75
N LEU A 6 4.64 12.38 1.92
CA LEU A 6 5.97 12.20 2.49
C LEU A 6 6.80 11.17 1.71
N PRO A 7 8.15 11.27 1.76
CA PRO A 7 9.04 10.23 1.26
C PRO A 7 8.81 8.90 1.97
N ALA A 8 9.07 7.80 1.27
CA ALA A 8 8.79 6.45 1.77
C ALA A 8 9.51 6.13 3.09
N ASP A 9 10.73 6.62 3.29
CA ASP A 9 11.49 6.35 4.52
C ASP A 9 10.92 7.09 5.74
N GLU A 10 10.35 8.28 5.53
CA GLU A 10 9.64 9.00 6.60
C GLU A 10 8.33 8.31 6.94
N VAL A 11 7.59 7.83 5.93
CA VAL A 11 6.39 7.01 6.16
C VAL A 11 6.77 5.74 6.93
N ARG A 12 7.83 5.02 6.55
CA ARG A 12 8.27 3.83 7.28
C ARG A 12 8.60 4.10 8.75
N ARG A 13 9.24 5.23 9.06
CA ARG A 13 9.49 5.65 10.45
C ARG A 13 8.19 5.84 11.22
N ARG A 14 7.22 6.54 10.62
CA ARG A 14 5.89 6.76 11.22
C ARG A 14 5.09 5.47 11.39
N LEU A 15 5.30 4.48 10.53
CA LEU A 15 4.64 3.17 10.60
C LEU A 15 5.22 2.25 11.69
N ALA A 16 6.39 2.56 12.26
CA ALA A 16 7.05 1.70 13.24
C ALA A 16 6.15 1.39 14.47
N ASP A 17 5.34 2.36 14.89
CA ASP A 17 4.42 2.22 16.04
C ASP A 17 3.16 1.40 15.73
N TRP A 18 2.95 1.04 14.46
CA TRP A 18 1.72 0.39 13.99
C TRP A 18 1.89 -1.11 13.73
N GLY A 19 3.13 -1.61 13.77
CA GLY A 19 3.48 -3.01 13.50
C GLY A 19 3.04 -3.46 12.10
N ASP A 20 2.69 -4.73 11.95
CA ASP A 20 2.31 -5.33 10.65
C ASP A 20 0.89 -4.95 10.17
N ARG A 21 0.16 -4.13 10.95
CA ARG A 21 -1.21 -3.72 10.62
C ARG A 21 -1.26 -2.69 9.50
N LEU A 22 -0.17 -1.93 9.32
CA LEU A 22 0.01 -0.95 8.24
C LEU A 22 1.33 -1.21 7.51
N SER A 23 1.32 -1.03 6.20
CA SER A 23 2.48 -1.19 5.34
C SER A 23 2.55 -0.07 4.31
N VAL A 24 3.74 0.16 3.76
CA VAL A 24 3.87 0.93 2.51
C VAL A 24 3.27 0.08 1.40
N GLY A 25 2.19 0.57 0.80
CA GLY A 25 1.53 -0.09 -0.32
C GLY A 25 2.10 0.30 -1.68
N ALA A 26 2.54 1.56 -1.83
CA ALA A 26 3.19 2.05 -3.05
C ALA A 26 4.06 3.29 -2.77
N VAL A 27 5.06 3.52 -3.63
CA VAL A 27 5.84 4.75 -3.67
C VAL A 27 5.60 5.40 -5.02
N ASN A 28 4.74 6.43 -5.05
CA ASN A 28 4.30 7.08 -6.29
C ASN A 28 5.21 8.25 -6.71
N GLY A 29 6.12 8.67 -5.82
CA GLY A 29 7.09 9.72 -6.09
C GLY A 29 8.00 9.99 -4.90
N PRO A 30 8.97 10.90 -5.05
CA PRO A 30 9.96 11.20 -4.00
C PRO A 30 9.34 11.74 -2.70
N ALA A 31 8.13 12.30 -2.78
CA ALA A 31 7.39 12.85 -1.64
C ALA A 31 5.93 12.36 -1.59
N VAL A 32 5.61 11.22 -2.22
CA VAL A 32 4.24 10.68 -2.25
C VAL A 32 4.28 9.17 -2.05
N THR A 33 3.76 8.72 -0.92
CA THR A 33 3.75 7.31 -0.51
C THR A 33 2.34 6.89 -0.13
N VAL A 34 1.90 5.71 -0.58
CA VAL A 34 0.61 5.15 -0.21
C VAL A 34 0.80 4.17 0.95
N VAL A 35 -0.01 4.31 1.99
CA VAL A 35 -0.13 3.38 3.11
C VAL A 35 -1.34 2.47 2.91
N SER A 36 -1.16 1.20 3.22
CA SER A 36 -2.17 0.15 3.14
C SER A 36 -2.24 -0.62 4.45
N GLY A 37 -3.39 -1.18 4.78
CA GLY A 37 -3.55 -1.98 6.01
C GLY A 37 -4.97 -2.01 6.54
N GLU A 38 -5.12 -2.43 7.79
CA GLU A 38 -6.41 -2.56 8.48
C GLU A 38 -7.16 -1.21 8.51
N ALA A 39 -8.47 -1.22 8.23
CA ALA A 39 -9.26 0.01 8.06
C ALA A 39 -9.32 0.91 9.31
N THR A 40 -9.53 0.32 10.48
CA THR A 40 -9.57 1.02 11.79
C THR A 40 -8.22 1.67 12.08
N THR A 41 -7.16 0.87 12.03
CA THR A 41 -5.77 1.28 12.24
C THR A 41 -5.35 2.37 11.23
N LEU A 42 -5.76 2.25 9.96
CA LEU A 42 -5.51 3.26 8.94
C LEU A 42 -6.21 4.59 9.26
N THR A 43 -7.44 4.54 9.76
CA THR A 43 -8.20 5.74 10.16
C THR A 43 -7.50 6.48 11.30
N GLU A 44 -6.99 5.75 12.30
CA GLU A 44 -6.20 6.31 13.38
C GLU A 44 -4.90 6.94 12.86
N PHE A 45 -4.16 6.24 11.98
CA PHE A 45 -2.94 6.77 11.37
C PHE A 45 -3.19 8.05 10.57
N VAL A 46 -4.26 8.09 9.78
CA VAL A 46 -4.67 9.30 9.03
C VAL A 46 -4.96 10.45 9.99
N THR A 47 -5.61 10.18 11.12
CA THR A 47 -5.90 11.19 12.15
C THR A 47 -4.62 11.76 12.75
N VAL A 48 -3.66 10.90 13.10
CA VAL A 48 -2.33 11.32 13.59
C VAL A 48 -1.60 12.17 12.56
N CYS A 49 -1.58 11.75 11.29
CA CYS A 49 -0.91 12.52 10.24
C CYS A 49 -1.56 13.90 10.02
N ARG A 50 -2.89 13.99 10.07
CA ARG A 50 -3.61 15.27 9.95
C ARG A 50 -3.35 16.19 11.14
N ALA A 51 -3.14 15.65 12.34
CA ALA A 51 -2.74 16.42 13.52
C ALA A 51 -1.32 17.01 13.37
N ASP A 52 -0.47 16.38 12.56
CA ASP A 52 0.86 16.87 12.18
C ASP A 52 0.83 17.77 10.91
N ASP A 53 -0.32 18.36 10.57
CA ASP A 53 -0.53 19.24 9.41
C ASP A 53 -0.26 18.60 8.02
N LEU A 54 -0.34 17.27 7.90
CA LEU A 54 -0.19 16.57 6.62
C LEU A 54 -1.52 16.45 5.86
N ASP A 55 -1.56 16.85 4.58
CA ASP A 55 -2.70 16.66 3.66
C ASP A 55 -2.81 15.19 3.20
N VAL A 56 -3.18 14.30 4.12
CA VAL A 56 -3.38 12.87 3.83
C VAL A 56 -4.73 12.63 3.18
N ARG A 57 -4.68 11.98 2.01
CA ARG A 57 -5.86 11.67 1.19
C ARG A 57 -6.18 10.19 1.24
N GLU A 58 -7.37 9.86 1.71
CA GLU A 58 -7.85 8.48 1.68
C GLU A 58 -8.16 8.04 0.25
N VAL A 59 -7.75 6.82 -0.09
CA VAL A 59 -8.04 6.19 -1.36
C VAL A 59 -9.36 5.43 -1.23
N ARG A 60 -10.33 5.74 -2.09
CA ARG A 60 -11.68 5.12 -2.08
C ARG A 60 -11.63 3.68 -2.60
N VAL A 61 -11.14 2.78 -1.78
CA VAL A 61 -11.11 1.33 -1.99
C VAL A 61 -11.53 0.63 -0.70
N ASP A 62 -12.20 -0.51 -0.83
CA ASP A 62 -12.71 -1.34 0.26
C ASP A 62 -11.74 -2.46 0.69
N TYR A 63 -10.54 -2.49 0.11
CA TYR A 63 -9.49 -3.46 0.40
C TYR A 63 -8.12 -2.79 0.58
N ALA A 64 -7.20 -3.54 1.18
CA ALA A 64 -5.83 -3.13 1.46
C ALA A 64 -4.84 -3.91 0.59
N SER A 65 -4.71 -3.56 -0.70
CA SER A 65 -3.68 -4.16 -1.55
C SER A 65 -2.27 -3.85 -1.04
N HIS A 66 -1.29 -4.69 -1.40
CA HIS A 66 0.11 -4.49 -0.99
C HIS A 66 0.28 -4.43 0.54
N SER A 67 -0.50 -5.23 1.26
CA SER A 67 -0.42 -5.42 2.71
C SER A 67 -0.47 -6.90 3.07
N PRO A 68 -0.06 -7.32 4.28
CA PRO A 68 -0.17 -8.72 4.71
C PRO A 68 -1.59 -9.30 4.62
N LEU A 69 -2.62 -8.46 4.60
CA LEU A 69 -4.02 -8.88 4.47
C LEU A 69 -4.32 -9.60 3.15
N VAL A 70 -3.48 -9.44 2.12
CA VAL A 70 -3.64 -10.16 0.84
C VAL A 70 -3.08 -11.58 0.83
N GLU A 71 -2.32 -12.00 1.86
CA GLU A 71 -1.73 -13.35 1.88
C GLU A 71 -2.80 -14.45 1.88
N ALA A 72 -3.98 -14.19 2.46
CA ALA A 72 -5.08 -15.15 2.49
C ALA A 72 -5.59 -15.53 1.08
N VAL A 73 -5.49 -14.62 0.09
CA VAL A 73 -5.96 -14.90 -1.28
C VAL A 73 -4.89 -15.50 -2.18
N LYS A 74 -3.62 -15.49 -1.76
CA LYS A 74 -2.47 -15.91 -2.58
C LYS A 74 -2.58 -17.34 -3.13
N PRO A 75 -2.94 -18.38 -2.35
CA PRO A 75 -3.03 -19.74 -2.89
C PRO A 75 -4.06 -19.84 -4.01
N ARG A 76 -5.24 -19.24 -3.80
CA ARG A 76 -6.32 -19.23 -4.78
C ARG A 76 -5.94 -18.45 -6.03
N LEU A 77 -5.27 -17.30 -5.89
CA LEU A 77 -4.79 -16.51 -7.02
C LEU A 77 -3.80 -17.30 -7.89
N ILE A 78 -2.86 -18.02 -7.28
CA ILE A 78 -1.91 -18.86 -8.02
C ILE A 78 -2.64 -19.96 -8.79
N GLU A 79 -3.62 -20.60 -8.16
CA GLU A 79 -4.41 -21.67 -8.78
C GLU A 79 -5.19 -21.16 -10.01
N VAL A 80 -5.97 -20.07 -9.86
CA VAL A 80 -6.82 -19.57 -10.97
C VAL A 80 -6.02 -18.96 -12.11
N LEU A 81 -4.79 -18.50 -11.85
CA LEU A 81 -3.90 -17.90 -12.85
C LEU A 81 -2.92 -18.92 -13.45
N SER A 82 -3.02 -20.20 -13.08
CA SER A 82 -2.06 -21.26 -13.47
C SER A 82 -1.94 -21.48 -14.98
N ASP A 83 -2.97 -21.14 -15.75
CA ASP A 83 -2.99 -21.31 -17.20
C ASP A 83 -2.47 -20.11 -17.99
N ILE A 84 -2.02 -19.05 -17.32
CA ILE A 84 -1.36 -17.93 -18.00
C ILE A 84 -0.03 -18.40 -18.62
N ARG A 85 0.19 -18.07 -19.90
CA ARG A 85 1.41 -18.34 -20.65
C ARG A 85 2.03 -17.01 -21.11
N PRO A 86 2.89 -16.37 -20.29
CA PRO A 86 3.53 -15.11 -20.67
C PRO A 86 4.36 -15.26 -21.95
N ARG A 87 4.43 -14.19 -22.75
CA ARG A 87 5.26 -14.11 -23.95
C ARG A 87 6.22 -12.95 -23.83
N THR A 88 7.32 -13.00 -24.60
CA THR A 88 8.20 -11.85 -24.76
C THR A 88 7.43 -10.67 -25.33
N SER A 89 7.62 -9.51 -24.72
CA SER A 89 7.10 -8.24 -25.22
C SER A 89 8.16 -7.58 -26.09
N ASP A 90 7.78 -7.14 -27.29
CA ASP A 90 8.63 -6.32 -28.18
C ASP A 90 8.69 -4.86 -27.72
N ILE A 91 7.85 -4.49 -26.75
CA ILE A 91 7.82 -3.19 -26.09
C ILE A 91 8.44 -3.32 -24.70
N ALA A 92 9.24 -2.33 -24.31
CA ALA A 92 9.82 -2.27 -22.98
C ALA A 92 8.72 -2.33 -21.90
N PHE A 93 8.83 -3.33 -21.03
CA PHE A 93 8.08 -3.40 -19.78
C PHE A 93 9.03 -2.98 -18.67
N SER A 94 9.10 -1.67 -18.43
CA SER A 94 9.96 -1.12 -17.37
C SER A 94 9.36 -1.39 -16.00
N ARG A 95 10.27 -1.63 -15.04
CA ARG A 95 9.95 -1.87 -13.63
C ARG A 95 9.57 -0.57 -12.91
#